data_AF-A0A9D8M5M3-F1
#
_entry.id   AF-A0A9D8M5M3-F1
#
_cell.length_a   1.000
_cell.length_b   1.000
_cell.length_c   1.000
_cell.angle_alpha   90.00
_cell.angle_beta   90.00
_cell.angle_gamma   90.00
#
_symmetry.space_group_name_H-M   'P 1'
#
loop_
_entity.id
_entity.type
_entity.pdbx_description
1 polymer ?
#
loop_
_entity_poly.entity_id
_entity_poly.type
_entity_poly.pdbx_seq_one_letter_code
_entity_poly.pdbx_strand_id
1 'polypeptide(L)'
;MTPSGTVVPSTGRQTEESYIENILRENIGVPGTFYFTFPSSETLPGETRGNVLRVRGTVLQAGRDHAVIREESTNHVYLLPMIYFDYARFDEGFRYINSARPRSQR
;
A
#
# COMPACT_ATOMS: atom_id res chain seq x y z
N MET A 1 -26.49 41.36 13.31
CA MET A 1 -25.16 41.05 13.89
C MET A 1 -25.37 40.32 15.20
N THR A 2 -25.22 39.00 15.18
CA THR A 2 -25.05 38.15 16.37
C THR A 2 -23.76 37.36 16.16
N PRO A 3 -22.72 37.54 16.99
CA PRO A 3 -21.40 36.97 16.75
C PRO A 3 -21.31 35.61 17.44
N SER A 4 -21.83 34.56 16.82
CA SER A 4 -21.55 33.19 17.24
C SER A 4 -21.70 32.27 16.05
N GLY A 5 -20.73 32.34 15.15
CA GLY A 5 -20.50 31.32 14.14
C GLY A 5 -19.90 30.10 14.81
N THR A 6 -20.76 29.23 15.33
CA THR A 6 -20.35 27.88 15.74
C THR A 6 -19.90 27.13 14.49
N VAL A 7 -18.59 26.99 14.32
CA VAL A 7 -18.01 26.06 13.34
C VAL A 7 -18.35 24.66 13.84
N VAL A 8 -19.36 24.03 13.24
CA VAL A 8 -19.60 22.60 13.44
C VAL A 8 -18.37 21.90 12.89
N PRO A 9 -17.58 21.17 13.70
CA PRO A 9 -16.51 20.36 13.13
C PRO A 9 -17.21 19.38 12.20
N SER A 10 -16.84 19.41 10.92
CA SER A 10 -17.18 18.32 10.03
C SER A 10 -16.57 17.09 10.65
N THR A 11 -17.38 16.32 11.37
CA THR A 11 -17.17 14.88 11.50
C THR A 11 -17.39 14.34 10.10
N GLY A 12 -16.44 14.64 9.21
CA GLY A 12 -16.29 14.01 7.93
C GLY A 12 -16.27 12.55 8.27
N ARG A 13 -17.38 11.88 7.98
CA ARG A 13 -17.46 10.44 7.95
C ARG A 13 -16.20 10.03 7.21
N GLN A 14 -15.26 9.42 7.90
CA GLN A 14 -14.07 8.84 7.28
C GLN A 14 -14.66 7.78 6.36
N THR A 15 -14.97 8.19 5.13
CA THR A 15 -15.41 7.31 4.07
C THR A 15 -14.32 6.26 4.03
N GLU A 16 -14.68 4.97 4.11
CA GLU A 16 -13.69 3.92 3.94
C GLU A 16 -13.06 4.10 2.56
N GLU A 17 -11.90 4.75 2.57
CA GLU A 17 -11.14 5.03 1.38
C GLU A 17 -10.42 3.73 1.01
N SER A 18 -11.09 2.94 0.17
CA SER A 18 -10.65 1.64 -0.35
C SER A 18 -9.48 1.77 -1.35
N TYR A 19 -8.53 2.66 -1.07
CA TYR A 19 -7.36 2.89 -1.91
C TYR A 19 -6.25 1.89 -1.63
N ILE A 20 -5.46 1.59 -2.66
CA ILE A 20 -4.39 0.59 -2.59
C ILE A 20 -3.35 0.99 -1.54
N GLU A 21 -2.98 2.27 -1.42
CA GLU A 21 -2.00 2.72 -0.42
C GLU A 21 -2.47 2.49 1.01
N ASN A 22 -3.78 2.58 1.26
CA ASN A 22 -4.34 2.32 2.58
C ASN A 22 -4.32 0.82 2.88
N ILE A 23 -4.63 -0.03 1.89
CA ILE A 23 -4.50 -1.50 2.02
C ILE A 23 -3.05 -1.88 2.27
N LEU A 24 -2.09 -1.33 1.52
CA LEU A 24 -0.67 -1.61 1.72
C LEU A 24 -0.19 -1.14 3.10
N ARG A 25 -0.69 -0.01 3.61
CA ARG A 25 -0.37 0.49 4.95
C ARG A 25 -0.89 -0.41 6.06
N GLU A 26 -2.10 -0.95 5.91
CA GLU A 26 -2.64 -1.96 6.84
C GLU A 26 -1.83 -3.26 6.83
N ASN A 27 -1.04 -3.52 5.78
CA ASN A 27 -0.28 -4.76 5.58
C ASN A 27 1.24 -4.58 5.66
N ILE A 28 1.72 -3.54 6.34
CA ILE A 28 3.15 -3.38 6.65
C ILE A 28 3.67 -4.63 7.37
N GLY A 29 4.83 -5.12 6.92
CA GLY A 29 5.48 -6.31 7.46
C GLY A 29 4.85 -7.65 7.07
N VAL A 30 3.73 -7.68 6.35
CA VAL A 30 3.11 -8.93 5.88
C VAL A 30 3.82 -9.39 4.59
N PRO A 31 4.36 -10.62 4.54
CA PRO A 31 5.02 -11.15 3.35
C PRO A 31 4.09 -11.25 2.14
N GLY A 32 4.58 -10.79 0.99
CA GLY A 32 3.88 -10.87 -0.28
C GLY A 32 4.81 -10.80 -1.48
N THR A 33 4.23 -11.05 -2.65
CA THR A 33 4.87 -10.83 -3.93
C THR A 33 4.18 -9.67 -4.64
N PHE A 34 4.97 -8.67 -5.04
CA PHE A 34 4.52 -7.43 -5.64
C PHE A 34 5.00 -7.35 -7.09
N TYR A 35 4.12 -6.94 -7.98
CA TYR A 35 4.38 -6.88 -9.41
C TYR A 35 4.26 -5.44 -9.91
N PHE A 36 5.29 -5.01 -10.64
CA PHE A 36 5.35 -3.68 -11.25
C PHE A 36 5.76 -3.82 -12.71
N THR A 37 5.09 -3.07 -13.59
CA THR A 37 5.40 -3.04 -15.02
C THR A 37 5.89 -1.64 -15.41
N PHE A 38 7.12 -1.58 -15.92
CA PHE A 38 7.73 -0.34 -16.40
C PHE A 38 7.52 -0.16 -17.91
N PRO A 39 7.43 1.08 -18.42
CA PRO A 39 7.17 1.34 -19.83
C PRO A 39 8.39 1.08 -20.74
N SER A 40 9.60 1.05 -20.17
CA SER A 40 10.83 0.73 -20.89
C SER A 40 11.39 -0.61 -20.42
N SER A 41 12.02 -1.35 -21.33
CA SER A 41 12.76 -2.58 -21.00
C SER A 41 14.04 -2.32 -20.20
N GLU A 42 14.45 -1.06 -20.07
CA GLU A 42 15.56 -0.66 -19.20
C GLU A 42 15.08 -0.59 -17.75
N THR A 43 14.98 -1.74 -17.12
CA THR A 43 15.03 -1.85 -15.67
C THR A 43 16.16 -2.82 -15.35
N LEU A 44 16.81 -2.63 -14.20
CA LEU A 44 18.12 -3.19 -13.85
C LEU A 44 18.32 -4.65 -14.33
N PRO A 45 19.31 -4.93 -15.19
CA PRO A 45 19.61 -6.28 -15.66
C PRO A 45 19.79 -7.24 -14.49
N GLY A 46 19.01 -8.32 -14.46
CA GLY A 46 19.03 -9.32 -13.39
C GLY A 46 17.97 -9.12 -12.30
N GLU A 47 17.28 -7.96 -12.26
CA GLU A 47 16.18 -7.72 -11.31
C GLU A 47 14.80 -7.86 -11.97
N THR A 48 14.69 -7.58 -13.28
CA THR A 48 13.44 -7.70 -14.03
C THR A 48 13.44 -8.86 -15.01
N ARG A 49 12.23 -9.33 -15.31
CA ARG A 49 11.97 -10.25 -16.43
C ARG A 49 11.27 -9.47 -17.53
N GLY A 50 12.04 -9.01 -18.51
CA GLY A 50 11.57 -7.99 -19.46
C GLY A 50 11.39 -6.65 -18.74
N ASN A 51 10.22 -6.04 -18.87
CA ASN A 51 9.86 -4.80 -18.20
C ASN A 51 9.09 -4.99 -16.88
N VAL A 52 8.96 -6.24 -16.40
CA VAL A 52 8.25 -6.56 -15.16
C VAL A 52 9.24 -6.79 -14.03
N LEU A 53 9.09 -6.04 -12.95
CA LEU A 53 9.76 -6.26 -11.66
C LEU A 53 8.84 -7.07 -10.75
N ARG A 54 9.36 -8.18 -10.22
CA ARG A 54 8.67 -9.03 -9.25
C ARG A 54 9.47 -9.05 -7.96
N VAL A 55 8.97 -8.37 -6.93
CA VAL A 55 9.63 -8.32 -5.61
C VAL A 55 8.90 -9.24 -4.66
N ARG A 56 9.59 -10.26 -4.13
CA ARG A 56 9.09 -11.03 -2.98
C ARG A 56 9.64 -10.41 -1.69
N GLY A 57 8.75 -9.90 -0.85
CA GLY A 57 9.17 -9.06 0.27
C GLY A 57 8.07 -8.61 1.20
N THR A 58 8.35 -7.55 1.94
CA THR A 58 7.39 -6.90 2.85
C THR A 58 7.30 -5.41 2.57
N VAL A 59 6.10 -4.84 2.72
CA VAL A 59 5.92 -3.38 2.69
C VAL A 59 6.51 -2.79 3.97
N LEU A 60 7.39 -1.80 3.83
CA LEU A 60 7.88 -0.99 4.96
C LEU A 60 7.03 0.27 5.14
N GLN A 61 6.61 0.88 4.03
CA GLN A 61 5.81 2.11 4.02
C GLN A 61 4.99 2.19 2.73
N ALA A 62 3.82 2.82 2.80
CA ALA A 62 3.02 3.16 1.62
C ALA A 62 2.53 4.61 1.71
N GLY A 63 2.84 5.39 0.69
CA GLY A 63 2.34 6.73 0.43
C GLY A 63 1.30 6.74 -0.70
N ARG A 64 0.77 7.92 -1.02
CA ARG A 64 -0.25 8.08 -2.07
C ARG A 64 0.25 7.69 -3.46
N ASP A 65 1.51 7.96 -3.75
CA ASP A 65 2.13 7.81 -5.07
C ASP A 65 3.27 6.78 -5.07
N HIS A 66 3.63 6.22 -3.92
CA HIS A 66 4.77 5.30 -3.79
C HIS A 66 4.59 4.22 -2.73
N ALA A 67 5.31 3.12 -2.89
CA ALA A 67 5.49 2.08 -1.89
C ALA A 67 6.98 1.83 -1.64
N VAL A 68 7.33 1.57 -0.38
CA VAL A 68 8.66 1.13 0.04
C VAL A 68 8.59 -0.35 0.37
N ILE A 69 9.34 -1.18 -0.37
CA ILE A 69 9.29 -2.64 -0.25
C ILE A 69 10.70 -3.17 0.01
N ARG A 70 10.85 -4.01 1.04
CA ARG A 70 12.10 -4.74 1.30
C ARG A 70 12.00 -6.13 0.69
N GLU A 71 12.91 -6.45 -0.21
CA GLU A 71 13.06 -7.80 -0.75
C GLU A 71 13.68 -8.73 0.29
N GLU A 72 13.12 -9.93 0.44
CA GLU A 72 13.58 -10.91 1.44
C GLU A 72 14.92 -11.58 1.09
N SER A 73 15.18 -11.84 -0.19
CA SER A 73 16.37 -12.56 -0.65
C SER A 73 17.65 -11.73 -0.55
N THR A 74 17.56 -10.43 -0.83
CA THR A 74 18.72 -9.53 -0.96
C THR A 74 18.78 -8.46 0.12
N ASN A 75 17.67 -8.22 0.85
CA ASN A 75 17.47 -7.03 1.68
C ASN A 75 17.50 -5.69 0.92
N HIS A 76 17.43 -5.69 -0.41
CA HIS A 76 17.24 -4.46 -1.17
C HIS A 76 15.95 -3.76 -0.74
N VAL A 77 16.02 -2.44 -0.63
CA VAL A 77 14.88 -1.59 -0.29
C VAL A 77 14.52 -0.78 -1.52
N TYR A 78 13.38 -1.12 -2.09
CA TYR A 78 12.84 -0.47 -3.29
C TYR A 78 11.91 0.67 -2.88
N LEU A 79 12.08 1.84 -3.51
CA LEU A 79 11.08 2.90 -3.53
C LEU A 79 10.43 2.89 -4.91
N LEU A 80 9.16 2.49 -4.99
CA LEU A 80 8.48 2.21 -6.25
C LEU A 80 7.27 3.14 -6.43
N PRO A 81 7.14 3.82 -7.59
CA PRO A 81 5.94 4.58 -7.91
C PRO A 81 4.73 3.66 -8.05
N MET A 82 3.62 4.00 -7.38
CA MET A 82 2.36 3.27 -7.44
C MET A 82 1.71 3.31 -8.83
N ILE A 83 2.10 4.25 -9.69
CA ILE A 83 1.60 4.31 -11.09
C ILE A 83 2.02 3.09 -11.92
N TYR A 84 3.08 2.39 -11.50
CA TYR A 84 3.59 1.18 -12.16
C TYR A 84 3.14 -0.10 -11.45
N PHE A 85 2.36 0.01 -10.37
CA PHE A 85 1.89 -1.14 -9.61
C PHE A 85 0.79 -1.87 -10.38
N ASP A 86 0.99 -3.17 -10.60
CA ASP A 86 -0.03 -4.01 -11.23
C ASP A 86 -0.92 -4.66 -10.18
N TYR A 87 -0.33 -5.49 -9.32
CA TYR A 87 -1.01 -6.20 -8.24
C TYR A 87 -0.02 -6.75 -7.20
N ALA A 88 -0.58 -7.19 -6.06
CA ALA A 88 0.15 -7.91 -5.03
C ALA A 88 -0.58 -9.20 -4.63
N ARG A 89 0.18 -10.23 -4.26
CA ARG A 89 -0.32 -11.46 -3.65
C ARG A 89 0.35 -11.65 -2.30
N PHE A 90 -0.43 -11.71 -1.24
CA PHE A 90 0.07 -11.99 0.11
C PHE A 90 -0.02 -13.49 0.39
N ASP A 91 0.98 -14.04 1.07
CA ASP A 91 1.11 -15.49 1.26
C ASP A 91 0.01 -16.04 2.20
N GLU A 92 -0.34 -15.28 3.22
CA GLU A 92 -1.36 -15.65 4.23
C GLU A 92 -2.66 -14.83 4.10
N GLY A 93 -2.81 -14.11 2.99
CA GLY A 93 -3.88 -13.13 2.80
C GLY A 93 -3.50 -11.74 3.32
N PHE A 94 -4.42 -10.78 3.15
CA PHE A 94 -4.20 -9.38 3.52
C PHE A 94 -5.38 -8.80 4.28
N ARG A 95 -5.09 -7.81 5.12
CA ARG A 95 -6.07 -7.02 5.83
C ARG A 95 -6.67 -6.00 4.89
N TYR A 96 -7.99 -6.04 4.73
CA TYR A 96 -8.73 -4.95 4.10
C TYR A 96 -9.10 -3.91 5.13
N ILE A 97 -9.11 -2.65 4.71
CA ILE A 97 -9.50 -1.51 5.54
C ILE A 97 -10.96 -1.77 5.96
N ASN A 98 -11.21 -1.77 7.27
CA ASN A 98 -12.49 -2.14 7.90
C ASN A 98 -12.84 -3.64 7.97
N SER A 99 -11.86 -4.49 8.23
CA SER A 99 -12.17 -5.66 9.07
C SER A 99 -12.54 -5.15 10.46
N ALA A 100 -13.81 -4.80 10.65
CA ALA A 100 -14.34 -4.39 11.95
C ALA A 100 -13.85 -5.41 12.99
N ARG A 101 -12.97 -5.01 13.91
CA ARG A 101 -12.76 -5.81 15.11
C ARG A 101 -14.16 -5.98 15.71
N PRO A 102 -14.63 -7.22 15.97
CA PRO A 102 -15.90 -7.38 16.65
C PRO A 102 -15.80 -6.55 17.91
N ARG A 103 -16.66 -5.53 18.03
CA ARG A 103 -16.80 -4.80 19.30
C ARG A 103 -17.14 -5.89 20.31
N SER A 104 -16.22 -6.18 21.23
CA SER A 104 -16.52 -7.02 22.37
C SER A 104 -17.70 -6.38 23.07
N GLN A 105 -18.88 -6.94 22.86
CA GLN A 105 -20.09 -6.58 23.58
C GLN A 105 -19.81 -6.96 25.03
N ARG A 106 -19.50 -5.97 25.85
CA ARG A 106 -19.64 -6.05 27.30
C ARG A 106 -20.93 -5.33 27.67
#